data_AF-A0A923PYG3-F1
#
_entry.id   AF-A0A923PYG3-F1
#
_cell.length_a   1.000
_cell.length_b   1.000
_cell.length_c   1.000
_cell.angle_alpha   90.00
_cell.angle_beta   90.00
_cell.angle_gamma   90.00
#
_symmetry.space_group_name_H-M   'P 1'
#
loop_
_entity.id
_entity.type
_entity.pdbx_description
1 polymer ?
#
loop_
_entity_poly.entity_id
_entity_poly.type
_entity_poly.pdbx_seq_one_letter_code
_entity_poly.pdbx_strand_id
1 'polypeptide(L)'
;MLPGASRSSAQDSNNDGLLEIPEAGDWTDPFGRSYNVLYDEVLWFRANVRYGHILELTGRFDRAADYLRWSQKIRGRILDVFWPTTKPDETGPTQNRFADRQRGLGDTQYLLAEITPFAFNWRCDTCGNILTFLMNVLDVDRARTAFRFMWGVGVNQPGPIANLYPVVQAGDPDWRAYYTVNLLNLPHHYHNGGIWPFIGGMWVRFINRLGFHEVATQELLRLARLNQLGRDHEWEFNEWAHGQTGRPMGKAYQAWSAAFFLRACHDLEADPKSLGHE
;
A
#
# COMPACT_ATOMS: atom_id res chain seq x y z
N MET A 1 -20.41 23.13 -6.85
CA MET A 1 -21.08 22.17 -7.75
C MET A 1 -20.02 21.12 -8.06
N LEU A 2 -20.26 19.84 -7.78
CA LEU A 2 -19.27 18.76 -7.95
C LEU A 2 -18.63 18.82 -9.36
N PRO A 3 -17.33 18.49 -9.52
CA PRO A 3 -16.78 18.21 -10.83
C PRO A 3 -17.65 17.10 -11.44
N GLY A 4 -18.20 17.34 -12.63
CA GLY A 4 -19.19 16.45 -13.26
C GLY A 4 -18.82 14.98 -13.11
N ALA A 5 -19.80 14.18 -12.67
CA ALA A 5 -19.68 12.77 -12.33
C ALA A 5 -18.80 12.02 -13.33
N SER A 6 -17.53 11.84 -12.98
CA SER A 6 -16.67 10.87 -13.63
C SER A 6 -17.16 9.48 -13.23
N ARG A 7 -16.98 8.46 -14.08
CA ARG A 7 -17.34 7.08 -13.72
C ARG A 7 -16.69 6.63 -12.39
N SER A 8 -15.52 7.17 -12.06
CA SER A 8 -14.81 6.89 -10.81
C SER A 8 -15.44 7.56 -9.59
N SER A 9 -15.95 8.79 -9.69
CA SER A 9 -16.67 9.43 -8.58
C SER A 9 -18.02 8.80 -8.27
N ALA A 10 -18.54 7.93 -9.14
CA ALA A 10 -19.74 7.14 -8.83
C ALA A 10 -19.48 6.06 -7.77
N GLN A 11 -18.21 5.71 -7.53
CA GLN A 11 -17.79 4.80 -6.46
C GLN A 11 -17.65 5.52 -5.11
N ASP A 12 -17.74 6.85 -5.04
CA ASP A 12 -17.91 7.62 -3.79
C ASP A 12 -19.41 7.93 -3.63
N SER A 13 -20.16 6.89 -3.28
CA SER A 13 -21.62 6.88 -3.27
C SER A 13 -22.23 7.73 -2.16
N ASN A 14 -21.51 7.90 -1.05
CA ASN A 14 -21.92 8.74 0.08
C ASN A 14 -21.33 10.16 0.05
N ASN A 15 -20.45 10.46 -0.93
CA ASN A 15 -19.81 11.75 -1.17
C ASN A 15 -18.94 12.23 0.03
N ASP A 16 -18.41 11.29 0.80
CA ASP A 16 -17.53 11.57 1.95
C ASP A 16 -16.06 11.75 1.54
N GLY A 17 -15.71 11.39 0.30
CA GLY A 17 -14.37 11.49 -0.27
C GLY A 17 -13.62 10.17 -0.37
N LEU A 18 -14.17 9.07 0.13
CA LEU A 18 -13.60 7.72 0.00
C LEU A 18 -14.38 6.89 -1.03
N LEU A 19 -13.76 5.86 -1.58
CA LEU A 19 -14.39 4.95 -2.52
C LEU A 19 -15.00 3.73 -1.81
N GLU A 20 -16.17 3.30 -2.25
CA GLU A 20 -16.77 2.03 -1.90
C GLU A 20 -16.38 0.93 -2.89
N ILE A 21 -15.30 0.22 -2.58
CA ILE A 21 -14.73 -0.82 -3.44
C ILE A 21 -15.49 -2.15 -3.22
N PRO A 22 -15.91 -2.87 -4.28
CA PRO A 22 -16.45 -4.21 -4.13
C PRO A 22 -15.39 -5.18 -3.56
N GLU A 23 -15.84 -6.27 -2.94
CA GLU A 23 -14.91 -7.28 -2.43
C GLU A 23 -13.99 -7.80 -3.55
N ALA A 24 -12.68 -7.86 -3.27
CA ALA A 24 -11.64 -8.24 -4.25
C ALA A 24 -11.58 -7.31 -5.48
N GLY A 25 -11.94 -6.03 -5.31
CA GLY A 25 -11.93 -5.02 -6.38
C GLY A 25 -10.58 -4.30 -6.58
N ASP A 26 -9.56 -4.64 -5.80
CA ASP A 26 -8.23 -4.01 -5.83
C ASP A 26 -7.16 -4.93 -6.45
N TRP A 27 -5.88 -4.59 -6.28
CA TRP A 27 -4.77 -5.42 -6.80
C TRP A 27 -4.68 -6.81 -6.13
N THR A 28 -5.35 -7.01 -4.99
CA THR A 28 -5.38 -8.28 -4.28
C THR A 28 -6.56 -9.13 -4.74
N ASP A 29 -6.68 -9.46 -6.02
CA ASP A 29 -7.76 -10.29 -6.56
C ASP A 29 -7.43 -11.81 -6.56
N PRO A 30 -8.12 -12.70 -5.79
CA PRO A 30 -9.27 -12.50 -4.91
C PRO A 30 -8.93 -12.54 -3.41
N PHE A 31 -8.92 -11.39 -2.74
CA PHE A 31 -8.70 -11.21 -1.30
C PHE A 31 -9.85 -10.40 -0.69
N GLY A 32 -10.27 -10.76 0.52
CA GLY A 32 -11.56 -10.38 1.10
C GLY A 32 -11.63 -8.99 1.70
N ARG A 33 -11.14 -7.97 0.98
CA ARG A 33 -11.23 -6.55 1.35
C ARG A 33 -12.27 -5.85 0.47
N SER A 34 -12.99 -4.89 1.04
CA SER A 34 -14.13 -4.19 0.45
C SER A 34 -14.36 -2.83 1.12
N TYR A 35 -15.32 -2.07 0.60
CA TYR A 35 -15.66 -0.73 1.06
C TYR A 35 -14.44 0.20 0.97
N ASN A 36 -13.98 0.84 2.05
CA ASN A 36 -12.83 1.73 1.99
C ASN A 36 -11.54 0.94 2.21
N VAL A 37 -10.82 0.66 1.12
CA VAL A 37 -9.56 -0.09 1.14
C VAL A 37 -8.39 0.88 1.01
N LEU A 38 -7.42 0.82 1.94
CA LEU A 38 -6.34 1.81 2.04
C LEU A 38 -5.59 2.02 0.73
N TYR A 39 -5.26 0.93 0.04
CA TYR A 39 -4.56 0.97 -1.25
C TYR A 39 -5.31 1.82 -2.28
N ASP A 40 -6.60 1.55 -2.47
CA ASP A 40 -7.45 2.23 -3.43
C ASP A 40 -7.66 3.70 -3.08
N GLU A 41 -7.85 4.02 -1.79
CA GLU A 41 -8.02 5.41 -1.36
C GLU A 41 -6.78 6.27 -1.63
N VAL A 42 -5.59 5.69 -1.45
CA VAL A 42 -4.33 6.37 -1.75
C VAL A 42 -4.17 6.61 -3.26
N LEU A 43 -4.55 5.64 -4.08
CA LEU A 43 -4.59 5.80 -5.53
C LEU A 43 -5.63 6.83 -5.95
N TRP A 44 -6.80 6.85 -5.32
CA TRP A 44 -7.86 7.82 -5.56
C TRP A 44 -7.41 9.25 -5.26
N PHE A 45 -6.80 9.46 -4.10
CA PHE A 45 -6.15 10.73 -3.77
C PHE A 45 -5.16 11.14 -4.86
N ARG A 46 -4.26 10.23 -5.25
CA ARG A 46 -3.20 10.54 -6.21
C ARG A 46 -3.76 10.83 -7.60
N ALA A 47 -4.80 10.12 -8.02
CA ALA A 47 -5.49 10.34 -9.29
C ALA A 47 -6.10 11.74 -9.35
N ASN A 48 -6.75 12.20 -8.28
CA ASN A 48 -7.31 13.56 -8.21
C ASN A 48 -6.22 14.64 -8.32
N VAL A 49 -5.09 14.47 -7.62
CA VAL A 49 -3.95 15.41 -7.72
C VAL A 49 -3.43 15.46 -9.17
N ARG A 50 -3.22 14.29 -9.78
CA ARG A 50 -2.67 14.22 -11.15
C ARG A 50 -3.64 14.78 -12.19
N TYR A 51 -4.93 14.51 -12.04
CA TYR A 51 -5.95 15.07 -12.92
C TYR A 51 -6.05 16.59 -12.78
N GLY A 52 -5.95 17.11 -11.55
CA GLY A 52 -5.82 18.55 -11.28
C GLY A 52 -4.67 19.19 -12.08
N HIS A 53 -3.47 18.62 -12.01
CA HIS A 53 -2.32 19.13 -12.77
C HIS A 53 -2.51 19.05 -14.29
N ILE A 54 -3.15 17.99 -14.81
CA ILE A 54 -3.49 17.90 -16.24
C ILE A 54 -4.46 19.02 -16.64
N LEU A 55 -5.40 19.39 -15.77
CA LEU A 55 -6.32 20.52 -16.01
C LEU A 55 -5.58 21.86 -16.03
N GLU A 56 -4.61 22.08 -15.13
CA GLU A 56 -3.74 23.27 -15.14
C GLU A 56 -2.96 23.37 -16.45
N LEU A 57 -2.33 22.27 -16.88
CA LEU A 57 -1.59 22.19 -18.14
C LEU A 57 -2.46 22.44 -19.38
N THR A 58 -3.78 22.22 -19.27
CA THR A 58 -4.75 22.49 -20.34
C THR A 58 -5.48 23.83 -20.18
N GLY A 59 -5.03 24.70 -19.26
CA GLY A 59 -5.58 26.04 -19.03
C GLY A 59 -6.94 26.07 -18.32
N ARG A 60 -7.39 24.96 -17.74
CA ARG A 60 -8.68 24.84 -17.03
C ARG A 60 -8.51 25.02 -15.52
N PHE A 61 -8.08 26.21 -15.12
CA PHE A 61 -7.65 26.50 -13.75
C PHE A 61 -8.76 26.35 -12.69
N ASP A 62 -9.99 26.78 -12.97
CA ASP A 62 -11.09 26.66 -12.00
C ASP A 62 -11.36 25.20 -11.63
N ARG A 63 -11.44 24.33 -12.65
CA ARG A 63 -11.63 22.89 -12.44
C ARG A 63 -10.41 22.26 -11.79
N ALA A 64 -9.20 22.68 -12.15
CA ALA A 64 -8.00 22.20 -11.48
C ALA A 64 -8.04 22.50 -9.97
N ALA A 65 -8.41 23.72 -9.59
CA ALA A 65 -8.54 24.13 -8.21
C ALA A 65 -9.59 23.28 -7.46
N ASP A 66 -10.71 22.92 -8.11
CA ASP A 66 -11.71 22.01 -7.52
C ASP A 66 -11.12 20.62 -7.21
N TYR A 67 -10.42 20.00 -8.17
CA TYR A 67 -9.81 18.67 -7.97
C TYR A 67 -8.69 18.70 -6.93
N LEU A 68 -7.88 19.76 -6.90
CA LEU A 68 -6.83 19.92 -5.90
C LEU A 68 -7.42 20.11 -4.50
N ARG A 69 -8.46 20.93 -4.34
CA ARG A 69 -9.20 21.05 -3.06
C ARG A 69 -9.82 19.72 -2.64
N TRP A 70 -10.45 19.02 -3.58
CA TRP A 70 -11.03 17.70 -3.31
C TRP A 70 -9.98 16.70 -2.86
N SER A 71 -8.80 16.68 -3.49
CA SER A 71 -7.69 15.82 -3.07
C SER A 71 -7.27 16.07 -1.61
N GLN A 72 -7.30 17.32 -1.13
CA GLN A 72 -7.02 17.60 0.28
C GLN A 72 -8.11 17.08 1.21
N LYS A 73 -9.39 17.13 0.79
CA LYS A 73 -10.49 16.48 1.52
C LYS A 73 -10.27 14.96 1.62
N ILE A 74 -9.95 14.30 0.50
CA ILE A 74 -9.64 12.86 0.46
C ILE A 74 -8.48 12.55 1.41
N ARG A 75 -7.37 13.30 1.31
CA ARG A 75 -6.20 13.13 2.19
C ARG A 75 -6.57 13.25 3.67
N GLY A 76 -7.32 14.29 4.03
CA GLY A 76 -7.79 14.49 5.39
C GLY A 76 -8.65 13.33 5.88
N ARG A 77 -9.53 12.83 5.02
CA ARG A 77 -10.41 11.69 5.33
C ARG A 77 -9.65 10.39 5.51
N ILE A 78 -8.65 10.09 4.67
CA ILE A 78 -7.77 8.93 4.84
C ILE A 78 -7.08 8.99 6.20
N LEU A 79 -6.46 10.13 6.54
CA LEU A 79 -5.70 10.27 7.79
C LEU A 79 -6.57 10.23 9.05
N ASP A 80 -7.83 10.67 8.94
CA ASP A 80 -8.82 10.63 10.02
C ASP A 80 -9.38 9.22 10.26
N VAL A 81 -9.65 8.48 9.19
CA VAL A 81 -10.40 7.21 9.25
C VAL A 81 -9.49 5.99 9.41
N PHE A 82 -8.30 6.03 8.80
CA PHE A 82 -7.39 4.88 8.75
C PHE A 82 -6.26 4.95 9.79
N TRP A 83 -6.06 6.07 10.49
CA TRP A 83 -5.08 6.18 11.59
C TRP A 83 -5.79 6.39 12.94
N PRO A 84 -6.26 5.32 13.61
CA PRO A 84 -6.84 5.42 14.93
C PRO A 84 -5.92 6.11 15.94
N THR A 85 -6.47 7.04 16.71
CA THR A 85 -5.78 7.60 17.88
C THR A 85 -6.75 7.85 19.03
N THR A 86 -6.23 7.63 20.24
CA THR A 86 -6.85 7.90 21.54
C THR A 86 -6.65 9.34 21.98
N LYS A 87 -5.76 10.10 21.32
CA LYS A 87 -5.57 11.53 21.60
C LYS A 87 -6.84 12.29 21.21
N PRO A 88 -7.38 13.14 22.11
CA PRO A 88 -8.52 13.97 21.75
C PRO A 88 -8.12 14.92 20.63
N ASP A 89 -8.96 15.00 19.60
CA ASP A 89 -8.81 16.01 18.56
C ASP A 89 -9.16 17.38 19.16
N GLU A 90 -8.15 18.23 19.39
CA GLU A 90 -8.33 19.56 19.97
C GLU A 90 -9.03 20.55 19.01
N THR A 91 -9.18 20.17 17.73
CA THR A 91 -9.58 21.11 16.65
C THR A 91 -10.81 20.70 15.83
N GLY A 92 -11.33 19.49 16.01
CA GLY A 92 -12.44 18.95 15.21
C GLY A 92 -13.75 18.79 15.97
N PRO A 93 -14.92 18.94 15.32
CA PRO A 93 -16.19 18.58 15.95
C PRO A 93 -16.19 17.10 16.31
N THR A 94 -16.48 16.78 17.57
CA THR A 94 -16.75 15.43 18.07
C THR A 94 -18.03 14.89 17.45
N GLN A 95 -17.98 14.49 16.17
CA GLN A 95 -18.99 13.62 15.61
C GLN A 95 -18.72 12.21 16.14
N ASN A 96 -19.72 11.59 16.76
CA ASN A 96 -19.78 10.16 17.07
C ASN A 96 -19.34 9.37 15.82
N ARG A 97 -18.06 9.05 15.73
CA ARG A 97 -17.43 8.51 14.53
C ARG A 97 -17.20 7.03 14.75
N PHE A 98 -17.17 6.27 13.68
CA PHE A 98 -16.69 4.89 13.71
C PHE A 98 -15.30 4.75 14.37
N ALA A 99 -14.52 5.86 14.41
CA ALA A 99 -13.33 6.04 15.24
C ALA A 99 -13.52 5.68 16.73
N ASP A 100 -14.72 5.83 17.30
CA ASP A 100 -15.02 5.42 18.67
C ASP A 100 -15.00 3.89 18.84
N ARG A 101 -15.32 3.13 17.79
CA ARG A 101 -15.13 1.66 17.79
C ARG A 101 -13.65 1.28 17.67
N GLN A 102 -12.85 2.10 16.99
CA GLN A 102 -11.40 1.90 16.88
C GLN A 102 -10.66 2.27 18.17
N ARG A 103 -11.26 3.03 19.10
CA ARG A 103 -10.65 3.32 20.42
C ARG A 103 -10.29 2.04 21.19
N GLY A 104 -11.03 0.94 20.98
CA GLY A 104 -10.69 -0.35 21.56
C GLY A 104 -9.38 -0.97 21.04
N LEU A 105 -8.91 -0.55 19.86
CA LEU A 105 -7.63 -0.96 19.27
C LEU A 105 -6.44 -0.19 19.89
N GLY A 106 -6.69 1.00 20.43
CA GLY A 106 -5.65 1.92 20.91
C GLY A 106 -4.99 2.73 19.79
N ASP A 107 -3.85 3.36 20.11
CA ASP A 107 -3.05 4.11 19.14
C ASP A 107 -2.32 3.15 18.19
N THR A 108 -2.66 3.18 16.90
CA THR A 108 -1.95 2.38 15.90
C THR A 108 -0.63 3.05 15.49
N GLN A 109 0.28 2.25 14.97
CA GLN A 109 1.58 2.71 14.44
C GLN A 109 1.59 2.81 12.91
N TYR A 110 0.49 2.45 12.26
CA TYR A 110 0.31 2.37 10.81
C TYR A 110 -1.18 2.58 10.46
N LEU A 111 -1.46 2.78 9.16
CA LEU A 111 -2.82 2.90 8.65
C LEU A 111 -3.47 1.52 8.50
N LEU A 112 -4.69 1.38 8.97
CA LEU A 112 -5.48 0.14 8.85
C LEU A 112 -5.67 -0.27 7.38
N ALA A 113 -5.84 -1.57 7.11
CA ALA A 113 -5.97 -2.05 5.73
C ALA A 113 -7.33 -1.70 5.10
N GLU A 114 -8.40 -1.74 5.89
CA GLU A 114 -9.78 -1.63 5.42
C GLU A 114 -10.67 -1.05 6.51
N ILE A 115 -11.60 -0.19 6.13
CA ILE A 115 -12.69 0.29 6.98
C ILE A 115 -14.02 0.02 6.28
N THR A 116 -15.00 -0.49 7.02
CA THR A 116 -16.37 -0.71 6.55
C THR A 116 -17.36 -0.03 7.51
N PRO A 117 -18.66 0.11 7.15
CA PRO A 117 -19.65 0.70 8.05
C PRO A 117 -19.88 -0.08 9.35
N PHE A 118 -19.43 -1.34 9.41
CA PHE A 118 -19.72 -2.24 10.52
C PHE A 118 -18.46 -2.79 11.22
N ALA A 119 -17.33 -2.88 10.51
CA ALA A 119 -16.06 -3.41 11.00
C ALA A 119 -14.83 -2.68 10.41
N PHE A 120 -13.63 -3.10 10.81
CA PHE A 120 -12.36 -2.66 10.22
C PHE A 120 -11.37 -3.83 10.20
N ASN A 121 -10.43 -3.82 9.24
CA ASN A 121 -9.32 -4.75 9.21
C ASN A 121 -8.07 -4.10 9.79
N TRP A 122 -7.66 -4.57 10.97
CA TRP A 122 -6.55 -4.02 11.73
C TRP A 122 -5.16 -4.42 11.19
N ARG A 123 -5.10 -5.33 10.22
CA ARG A 123 -3.83 -5.79 9.64
C ARG A 123 -3.11 -4.64 8.95
N CYS A 124 -1.78 -4.73 8.95
CA CYS A 124 -0.91 -3.86 8.20
C CYS A 124 -0.87 -4.33 6.75
N ASP A 125 -1.56 -3.59 5.86
CA ASP A 125 -1.28 -3.63 4.43
C ASP A 125 0.03 -2.87 4.19
N THR A 126 1.12 -3.62 3.93
CA THR A 126 2.44 -3.01 3.76
C THR A 126 2.50 -2.17 2.48
N CYS A 127 1.86 -2.63 1.40
CA CYS A 127 1.79 -1.91 0.13
C CYS A 127 1.05 -0.58 0.29
N GLY A 128 -0.14 -0.64 0.89
CA GLY A 128 -0.95 0.55 1.18
C GLY A 128 -0.19 1.56 2.04
N ASN A 129 0.40 1.11 3.15
CA ASN A 129 1.18 1.99 4.04
C ASN A 129 2.39 2.62 3.35
N ILE A 130 3.16 1.85 2.58
CA ILE A 130 4.29 2.37 1.79
C ILE A 130 3.81 3.43 0.80
N LEU A 131 2.72 3.16 0.08
CA LEU A 131 2.17 4.07 -0.92
C LEU A 131 1.68 5.38 -0.31
N THR A 132 1.11 5.37 0.91
CA THR A 132 0.66 6.61 1.56
C THR A 132 1.80 7.64 1.67
N PHE A 133 3.02 7.20 2.00
CA PHE A 133 4.17 8.10 2.09
C PHE A 133 4.73 8.46 0.71
N LEU A 134 4.88 7.48 -0.18
CA LEU A 134 5.39 7.72 -1.53
C LEU A 134 4.49 8.67 -2.35
N MET A 135 3.19 8.70 -2.06
CA MET A 135 2.22 9.58 -2.71
C MET A 135 1.96 10.90 -1.98
N ASN A 136 2.66 11.18 -0.87
CA ASN A 136 2.52 12.38 -0.04
C ASN A 136 1.16 12.51 0.69
N VAL A 137 0.53 11.38 1.03
CA VAL A 137 -0.62 11.34 1.96
C VAL A 137 -0.09 11.43 3.39
N LEU A 138 0.85 10.55 3.75
CA LEU A 138 1.41 10.47 5.10
C LEU A 138 2.58 11.43 5.29
N ASP A 139 2.68 12.06 6.47
CA ASP A 139 3.84 12.86 6.85
C ASP A 139 5.04 11.97 7.25
N VAL A 140 6.23 12.58 7.32
CA VAL A 140 7.48 11.85 7.58
C VAL A 140 7.53 11.21 8.98
N ASP A 141 6.91 11.80 9.99
CA ASP A 141 6.97 11.28 11.37
C ASP A 141 6.06 10.07 11.54
N ARG A 142 4.85 10.12 10.98
CA ARG A 142 3.97 8.95 10.88
C ARG A 142 4.56 7.86 10.00
N ALA A 143 5.21 8.22 8.89
CA ALA A 143 5.88 7.25 8.02
C ALA A 143 7.07 6.56 8.73
N ARG A 144 7.86 7.29 9.54
CA ARG A 144 8.89 6.70 10.40
C ARG A 144 8.30 5.76 11.45
N THR A 145 7.15 6.11 12.01
CA THR A 145 6.42 5.25 12.97
C THR A 145 5.98 3.94 12.31
N ALA A 146 5.37 4.01 11.13
CA ALA A 146 4.97 2.84 10.36
C ALA A 146 6.18 1.99 9.93
N PHE A 147 7.28 2.63 9.52
CA PHE A 147 8.54 1.94 9.22
C PHE A 147 9.07 1.16 10.44
N ARG A 148 9.12 1.79 11.62
CA ARG A 148 9.58 1.14 12.86
C ARG A 148 8.71 -0.06 13.23
N PHE A 149 7.39 0.05 13.06
CA PHE A 149 6.48 -1.08 13.27
C PHE A 149 6.79 -2.22 12.31
N MET A 150 6.75 -1.94 11.00
CA MET A 150 6.99 -2.94 9.95
C MET A 150 8.36 -3.62 10.11
N TRP A 151 9.40 -2.83 10.37
CA TRP A 151 10.75 -3.32 10.64
C TRP A 151 10.82 -4.17 11.92
N GLY A 152 10.19 -3.70 13.00
CA GLY A 152 10.23 -4.35 14.31
C GLY A 152 9.53 -5.70 14.34
N VAL A 153 8.42 -5.85 13.62
CA VAL A 153 7.72 -7.15 13.50
C VAL A 153 8.33 -8.06 12.44
N GLY A 154 9.30 -7.57 11.67
CA GLY A 154 10.03 -8.36 10.69
C GLY A 154 9.24 -8.67 9.41
N VAL A 155 8.40 -7.75 8.92
CA VAL A 155 7.72 -7.97 7.62
C VAL A 155 8.70 -8.15 6.45
N ASN A 156 9.96 -7.73 6.63
CA ASN A 156 11.05 -7.89 5.68
C ASN A 156 11.85 -9.19 5.84
N GLN A 157 11.32 -10.20 6.53
CA GLN A 157 11.96 -11.50 6.70
C GLN A 157 11.12 -12.60 6.04
N PRO A 158 11.70 -13.46 5.17
CA PRO A 158 13.10 -13.52 4.72
C PRO A 158 13.52 -12.43 3.70
N GLY A 159 12.58 -11.60 3.27
CA GLY A 159 12.84 -10.40 2.47
C GLY A 159 12.34 -10.48 1.01
N PRO A 160 12.19 -9.32 0.32
CA PRO A 160 12.36 -7.97 0.85
C PRO A 160 11.18 -7.51 1.71
N ILE A 161 9.94 -7.91 1.40
CA ILE A 161 8.77 -7.55 2.22
C ILE A 161 7.55 -8.42 1.92
N ALA A 162 6.84 -8.87 2.95
CA ALA A 162 5.52 -9.51 2.85
C ALA A 162 4.42 -8.45 2.65
N ASN A 163 3.42 -8.74 1.81
CA ASN A 163 2.37 -7.78 1.46
C ASN A 163 1.32 -7.53 2.57
N LEU A 164 1.27 -8.41 3.58
CA LEU A 164 0.29 -8.36 4.66
C LEU A 164 0.89 -8.84 5.97
N TYR A 165 0.61 -8.13 7.07
CA TYR A 165 0.97 -8.56 8.41
C TYR A 165 -0.12 -8.25 9.45
N PRO A 166 -0.44 -9.20 10.35
CA PRO A 166 -0.19 -10.63 10.22
C PRO A 166 -1.03 -11.23 9.08
N VAL A 167 -0.72 -12.46 8.70
CA VAL A 167 -1.53 -13.23 7.74
C VAL A 167 -2.91 -13.54 8.33
N VAL A 168 -3.89 -13.77 7.46
CA VAL A 168 -5.22 -14.27 7.83
C VAL A 168 -5.11 -15.78 8.02
N GLN A 169 -5.33 -16.24 9.25
CA GLN A 169 -5.33 -17.65 9.63
C GLN A 169 -6.69 -18.30 9.39
N ALA A 170 -6.69 -19.62 9.22
CA ALA A 170 -7.94 -20.38 9.22
C ALA A 170 -8.62 -20.25 10.59
N GLY A 171 -9.82 -19.69 10.61
CA GLY A 171 -10.57 -19.40 11.84
C GLY A 171 -10.63 -17.91 12.19
N ASP A 172 -9.83 -17.06 11.54
CA ASP A 172 -10.00 -15.61 11.66
C ASP A 172 -11.36 -15.19 11.08
N PRO A 173 -12.02 -14.15 11.64
CA PRO A 173 -13.26 -13.62 11.07
C PRO A 173 -13.13 -13.14 9.62
N ASP A 174 -11.91 -12.72 9.23
CA ASP A 174 -11.58 -12.23 7.89
C ASP A 174 -11.24 -13.36 6.90
N TRP A 175 -11.28 -14.62 7.36
CA TRP A 175 -11.03 -15.78 6.50
C TRP A 175 -12.19 -15.97 5.53
N ARG A 176 -11.87 -16.08 4.23
CA ARG A 176 -12.85 -16.36 3.19
C ARG A 176 -12.67 -17.77 2.65
N ALA A 177 -13.80 -18.46 2.42
CA ALA A 177 -13.78 -19.85 1.94
C ALA A 177 -12.98 -20.00 0.63
N TYR A 178 -13.06 -18.99 -0.26
CA TYR A 178 -12.36 -18.99 -1.54
C TYR A 178 -10.84 -18.80 -1.44
N TYR A 179 -10.27 -18.50 -0.26
CA TYR A 179 -8.81 -18.45 -0.10
C TYR A 179 -8.14 -19.81 -0.34
N THR A 180 -8.90 -20.91 -0.16
CA THR A 180 -8.43 -22.27 -0.42
C THR A 180 -8.58 -22.69 -1.89
N VAL A 181 -9.32 -21.91 -2.70
CA VAL A 181 -9.45 -22.20 -4.14
C VAL A 181 -8.08 -22.02 -4.78
N ASN A 182 -7.63 -23.06 -5.49
CA ASN A 182 -6.28 -23.16 -6.05
C ASN A 182 -5.15 -23.01 -5.02
N LEU A 183 -5.45 -23.10 -3.72
CA LEU A 183 -4.52 -22.91 -2.60
C LEU A 183 -3.74 -21.58 -2.66
N LEU A 184 -4.33 -20.54 -3.27
CA LEU A 184 -3.63 -19.29 -3.56
C LEU A 184 -3.42 -18.42 -2.32
N ASN A 185 -4.46 -18.23 -1.48
CA ASN A 185 -4.41 -17.29 -0.35
C ASN A 185 -4.33 -17.98 1.02
N LEU A 186 -3.67 -19.14 1.08
CA LEU A 186 -3.26 -19.75 2.34
C LEU A 186 -2.31 -18.83 3.11
N PRO A 187 -2.15 -18.99 4.44
CA PRO A 187 -1.18 -18.21 5.20
C PRO A 187 0.20 -18.20 4.53
N HIS A 188 0.78 -17.01 4.36
CA HIS A 188 2.06 -16.74 3.70
C HIS A 188 2.11 -17.01 2.20
N HIS A 189 0.96 -17.18 1.56
CA HIS A 189 0.84 -17.35 0.11
C HIS A 189 0.20 -16.12 -0.55
N TYR A 190 0.65 -15.80 -1.76
CA TYR A 190 0.02 -14.83 -2.66
C TYR A 190 -0.38 -13.51 -1.97
N HIS A 191 -1.67 -13.19 -1.88
CA HIS A 191 -2.14 -11.96 -1.23
C HIS A 191 -2.20 -12.04 0.30
N ASN A 192 -2.08 -13.24 0.88
CA ASN A 192 -2.13 -13.49 2.31
C ASN A 192 -0.72 -13.56 2.94
N GLY A 193 0.07 -12.49 2.79
CA GLY A 193 1.43 -12.39 3.31
C GLY A 193 2.49 -13.03 2.42
N GLY A 194 2.22 -13.17 1.13
CA GLY A 194 3.26 -13.47 0.15
C GLY A 194 4.21 -12.28 -0.03
N ILE A 195 5.42 -12.58 -0.49
CA ILE A 195 6.43 -11.57 -0.81
C ILE A 195 6.30 -11.21 -2.29
N TRP A 196 6.14 -9.94 -2.61
CA TRP A 196 5.98 -9.47 -3.98
C TRP A 196 7.15 -8.56 -4.36
N PRO A 197 7.94 -8.90 -5.40
CA PRO A 197 9.08 -8.08 -5.79
C PRO A 197 8.73 -6.64 -6.14
N PHE A 198 7.54 -6.39 -6.70
CA PHE A 198 7.10 -5.02 -6.99
C PHE A 198 6.91 -4.19 -5.71
N ILE A 199 6.33 -4.79 -4.66
CA ILE A 199 6.23 -4.16 -3.33
C ILE A 199 7.63 -4.00 -2.74
N GLY A 200 8.52 -4.98 -2.94
CA GLY A 200 9.93 -4.87 -2.57
C GLY A 200 10.62 -3.64 -3.19
N GLY A 201 10.36 -3.35 -4.47
CA GLY A 201 10.86 -2.15 -5.12
C GLY A 201 10.28 -0.87 -4.51
N MET A 202 8.99 -0.85 -4.15
CA MET A 202 8.39 0.27 -3.43
C MET A 202 8.96 0.43 -2.01
N TRP A 203 9.24 -0.67 -1.32
CA TRP A 203 9.82 -0.71 0.02
C TRP A 203 11.20 -0.08 0.07
N VAL A 204 12.08 -0.45 -0.87
CA VAL A 204 13.40 0.16 -1.02
C VAL A 204 13.28 1.68 -1.20
N ARG A 205 12.38 2.12 -2.09
CA ARG A 205 12.14 3.54 -2.37
C ARG A 205 11.57 4.29 -1.17
N PHE A 206 10.70 3.64 -0.40
CA PHE A 206 10.12 4.16 0.84
C PHE A 206 11.22 4.41 1.89
N ILE A 207 12.08 3.43 2.13
CA ILE A 207 13.21 3.54 3.06
C ILE A 207 14.17 4.64 2.60
N ASN A 208 14.48 4.70 1.31
CA ASN A 208 15.34 5.73 0.74
C ASN A 208 14.76 7.14 0.95
N ARG A 209 13.46 7.32 0.69
CA ARG A 209 12.75 8.60 0.90
C ARG A 209 12.67 9.02 2.37
N LEU A 210 12.75 8.07 3.31
CA LEU A 210 12.87 8.35 4.74
C LEU A 210 14.27 8.82 5.17
N GLY A 211 15.28 8.68 4.30
CA GLY A 211 16.68 9.04 4.55
C GLY A 211 17.54 7.90 5.07
N PHE A 212 17.03 6.67 5.13
CA PHE A 212 17.78 5.50 5.61
C PHE A 212 18.53 4.82 4.44
N HIS A 213 19.46 5.54 3.82
CA HIS A 213 20.10 5.14 2.55
C HIS A 213 20.85 3.80 2.61
N GLU A 214 21.59 3.53 3.68
CA GLU A 214 22.30 2.25 3.86
C GLU A 214 21.32 1.07 3.96
N VAL A 215 20.23 1.24 4.71
CA VAL A 215 19.18 0.23 4.85
C VAL A 215 18.48 0.00 3.51
N ALA A 216 18.18 1.07 2.76
CA ALA A 216 17.59 0.97 1.43
C ALA A 216 18.48 0.17 0.47
N THR A 217 19.80 0.37 0.54
CA THR A 217 20.78 -0.36 -0.27
C THR A 217 20.81 -1.84 0.08
N GLN A 218 20.78 -2.18 1.38
CA GLN A 218 20.71 -3.57 1.82
C GLN A 218 19.42 -4.27 1.37
N GLU A 219 18.29 -3.58 1.46
CA GLU A 219 17.00 -4.10 0.98
C GLU A 219 16.95 -4.21 -0.55
N LEU A 220 17.63 -3.31 -1.28
CA LEU A 220 17.80 -3.42 -2.73
C LEU A 220 18.57 -4.70 -3.10
N LEU A 221 19.63 -5.04 -2.37
CA LEU A 221 20.36 -6.29 -2.57
C LEU A 221 19.49 -7.52 -2.28
N ARG A 222 18.63 -7.47 -1.26
CA ARG A 222 17.66 -8.55 -0.98
C ARG A 222 16.64 -8.70 -2.10
N LEU A 223 16.13 -7.59 -2.64
CA LEU A 223 15.24 -7.59 -3.79
C LEU A 223 15.94 -8.14 -5.04
N ALA A 224 17.19 -7.74 -5.30
CA ALA A 224 17.99 -8.27 -6.42
C ALA A 224 18.17 -9.79 -6.30
N ARG A 225 18.52 -10.28 -5.11
CA ARG A 225 18.62 -11.72 -4.84
C ARG A 225 17.31 -12.44 -5.11
N LEU A 226 16.19 -11.92 -4.59
CA LEU A 226 14.87 -12.54 -4.84
C LEU A 226 14.55 -12.62 -6.34
N ASN A 227 14.81 -11.55 -7.09
CA ASN A 227 14.60 -11.53 -8.54
C ASN A 227 15.54 -12.48 -9.30
N GLN A 228 16.76 -12.68 -8.79
CA GLN A 228 17.74 -13.61 -9.35
C GLN A 228 17.38 -15.06 -9.07
N LEU A 229 16.86 -15.42 -7.89
CA LEU A 229 16.69 -16.83 -7.48
C LEU A 229 15.97 -17.68 -8.54
N GLY A 230 14.86 -17.16 -9.08
CA GLY A 230 14.05 -17.90 -10.04
C GLY A 230 13.33 -19.11 -9.46
N ARG A 231 12.31 -19.61 -10.18
CA ARG A 231 11.73 -20.93 -9.88
C ARG A 231 12.48 -22.02 -10.64
N ASP A 232 12.70 -21.81 -11.93
CA ASP A 232 13.31 -22.80 -12.82
C ASP A 232 14.71 -22.34 -13.30
N HIS A 233 14.89 -21.05 -13.57
CA HIS A 233 16.14 -20.42 -14.00
C HIS A 233 16.43 -19.11 -13.28
N GLU A 234 17.71 -18.73 -13.19
CA GLU A 234 18.07 -17.42 -12.62
C GLU A 234 17.48 -16.26 -13.43
N TRP A 235 17.21 -15.14 -12.77
CA TRP A 235 16.69 -13.89 -13.36
C TRP A 235 15.32 -14.03 -14.03
N GLU A 236 14.46 -14.88 -13.47
CA GLU A 236 13.08 -15.00 -13.93
C GLU A 236 12.20 -13.84 -13.51
N PHE A 237 12.54 -13.04 -12.49
CA PHE A 237 11.65 -12.00 -11.97
C PHE A 237 10.23 -12.55 -11.70
N ASN A 238 10.16 -13.60 -10.89
CA ASN A 238 8.89 -14.26 -10.59
C ASN A 238 7.88 -13.28 -9.97
N GLU A 239 6.62 -13.66 -10.09
CA GLU A 239 5.47 -12.88 -9.66
C GLU A 239 5.46 -12.58 -8.16
N TRP A 240 5.71 -13.61 -7.36
CA TRP A 240 5.71 -13.53 -5.91
C TRP A 240 6.58 -14.66 -5.32
N ALA A 241 6.79 -14.66 -4.01
CA ALA A 241 7.50 -15.69 -3.28
C ALA A 241 6.79 -16.00 -1.96
N HIS A 242 6.97 -17.22 -1.46
CA HIS A 242 6.34 -17.63 -0.22
C HIS A 242 6.84 -16.82 0.99
N GLY A 243 5.91 -16.30 1.80
CA GLY A 243 6.18 -15.32 2.87
C GLY A 243 7.13 -15.78 3.99
N GLN A 244 7.24 -17.08 4.24
CA GLN A 244 8.21 -17.63 5.22
C GLN A 244 9.49 -18.21 4.60
N THR A 245 9.37 -18.99 3.53
CA THR A 245 10.51 -19.72 2.94
C THR A 245 11.29 -18.89 1.93
N GLY A 246 10.71 -17.79 1.42
CA GLY A 246 11.33 -16.94 0.40
C GLY A 246 11.45 -17.61 -0.97
N ARG A 247 10.85 -18.80 -1.17
CA ARG A 247 10.92 -19.52 -2.45
C ARG A 247 10.08 -18.81 -3.51
N PRO A 248 10.63 -18.53 -4.71
CA PRO A 248 9.86 -17.96 -5.81
C PRO A 248 8.69 -18.84 -6.23
N MET A 249 7.55 -18.21 -6.51
CA MET A 249 6.27 -18.81 -6.87
C MET A 249 5.60 -17.98 -7.98
N GLY A 250 4.46 -18.45 -8.46
CA GLY A 250 3.72 -17.77 -9.52
C GLY A 250 4.42 -17.83 -10.89
N LYS A 251 4.09 -16.89 -11.77
CA LYS A 251 4.61 -16.84 -13.14
C LYS A 251 6.00 -16.20 -13.21
N ALA A 252 6.83 -16.69 -14.13
CA ALA A 252 8.09 -16.03 -14.49
C ALA A 252 7.85 -14.79 -15.37
N TYR A 253 8.90 -13.99 -15.52
CA TYR A 253 9.04 -12.82 -16.38
C TYR A 253 7.97 -11.74 -16.16
N GLN A 254 7.64 -11.49 -14.89
CA GLN A 254 6.64 -10.48 -14.57
C GLN A 254 7.22 -9.07 -14.74
N ALA A 255 6.59 -8.31 -15.65
CA ALA A 255 7.00 -6.96 -15.98
C ALA A 255 6.99 -6.03 -14.75
N TRP A 256 6.05 -6.20 -13.82
CA TRP A 256 6.03 -5.40 -12.59
C TRP A 256 7.23 -5.67 -11.68
N SER A 257 7.74 -6.90 -11.65
CA SER A 257 8.84 -7.30 -10.76
C SER A 257 10.12 -6.66 -11.26
N ALA A 258 10.35 -6.72 -12.58
CA ALA A 258 11.47 -6.04 -13.23
C ALA A 258 11.34 -4.51 -13.16
N ALA A 259 10.17 -3.95 -13.46
CA ALA A 259 9.99 -2.49 -13.54
C ALA A 259 10.21 -1.81 -12.18
N PHE A 260 9.70 -2.38 -11.09
CA PHE A 260 9.89 -1.80 -9.76
C PHE A 260 11.29 -2.02 -9.19
N PHE A 261 11.98 -3.11 -9.58
CA PHE A 261 13.40 -3.28 -9.29
C PHE A 261 14.24 -2.19 -9.98
N LEU A 262 14.08 -2.02 -11.30
CA LEU A 262 14.79 -0.98 -12.06
C LEU A 262 14.48 0.41 -11.50
N ARG A 263 13.22 0.67 -11.15
CA ARG A 263 12.84 1.95 -10.57
C ARG A 263 13.51 2.20 -9.22
N ALA A 264 13.66 1.17 -8.39
CA ALA A 264 14.41 1.28 -7.14
C ALA A 264 15.90 1.55 -7.39
N CYS A 265 16.53 0.87 -8.34
CA CYS A 265 17.92 1.14 -8.73
C CYS A 265 18.11 2.61 -9.16
N HIS A 266 17.21 3.15 -9.98
CA HIS A 266 17.26 4.55 -10.40
C HIS A 266 17.12 5.53 -9.23
N ASP A 267 16.18 5.30 -8.32
CA ASP A 267 15.97 6.17 -7.15
C ASP A 267 17.15 6.11 -6.15
N LEU A 268 17.99 5.06 -6.20
CA LEU A 268 19.21 4.90 -5.39
C LEU A 268 20.49 5.23 -6.16
N GLU A 269 20.39 5.70 -7.41
CA GLU A 269 21.53 5.95 -8.30
C GLU A 269 22.46 4.74 -8.51
N ALA A 270 21.93 3.53 -8.31
CA ALA A 270 22.61 2.26 -8.54
C ALA A 270 22.56 1.86 -10.03
N ASP A 271 22.83 2.81 -10.93
CA ASP A 271 22.95 2.55 -12.37
C ASP A 271 24.23 1.71 -12.61
N PRO A 272 24.15 0.54 -13.28
CA PRO A 272 25.33 -0.22 -13.64
C PRO A 272 26.40 0.59 -14.38
N LYS A 273 26.04 1.71 -15.05
CA LYS A 273 26.98 2.62 -15.71
C LYS A 273 27.73 3.54 -14.74
N SER A 274 27.16 3.83 -13.57
CA SER A 274 27.82 4.64 -12.52
C SER A 274 28.70 3.78 -11.61
N LEU A 275 28.46 2.47 -11.57
CA LEU A 275 29.28 1.49 -10.88
C LEU A 275 30.46 1.14 -11.79
N GLY A 276 31.67 1.56 -11.41
CA GLY A 276 32.89 1.25 -12.17
C GLY A 276 32.98 -0.24 -12.49
N HIS A 277 33.37 -0.57 -13.72
CA HIS A 277 33.73 -1.93 -14.08
C HIS A 277 35.05 -2.29 -13.37
N GLU A 278 34.97 -2.87 -12.19
CA GLU A 278 36.09 -3.61 -11.59
C GLU A 278 36.21 -5.00 -12.21
#